data_AF-T0XZP1-F1
#
_entry.id   AF-T0XZP1-F1
#
_cell.length_a   1.000
_cell.length_b   1.000
_cell.length_c   1.000
_cell.angle_alpha   90.00
_cell.angle_beta   90.00
_cell.angle_gamma   90.00
#
_symmetry.space_group_name_H-M   'P 1'
#
loop_
_entity.id
_entity.type
_entity.pdbx_description
1 polymer ?
#
loop_
_entity_poly.entity_id
_entity_poly.type
_entity_poly.pdbx_seq_one_letter_code
_entity_poly.pdbx_strand_id
1 'polypeptide(L)'
;MARFAGRRLRTILCALGELRLQRAYYHCAHCGQGFFPRDRALGVEDSYLSPGVQRMVGVVGAAVSFVEGAGLLRELAGLTVSARQVERDAERLGAQAARFERDDSQPPASAAASTMYLGQDGTGVPMRPEALRGRVGKQADGSAKTREMKLCTVWTAQDRDADGRPTRDPG
;
A
#
# COMPACT_ATOMS: atom_id res chain seq x y z
N MET A 1 13.85 5.00 -32.98
CA MET A 1 14.50 5.39 -31.70
C MET A 1 13.87 6.68 -31.18
N ALA A 2 13.68 6.82 -29.87
CA ALA A 2 13.14 8.05 -29.29
C ALA A 2 14.14 9.20 -29.42
N ARG A 3 13.65 10.42 -29.65
CA ARG A 3 14.46 11.64 -29.81
C ARG A 3 14.07 12.67 -28.77
N PHE A 4 15.04 13.46 -28.35
CA PHE A 4 14.80 14.63 -27.49
C PHE A 4 13.84 15.59 -28.20
N ALA A 5 12.77 15.97 -27.50
CA ALA A 5 11.68 16.80 -28.02
C ALA A 5 11.41 17.99 -27.09
N GLY A 6 12.47 18.51 -26.46
CA GLY A 6 12.41 19.70 -25.60
C GLY A 6 12.32 19.39 -24.12
N ARG A 7 12.08 20.45 -23.34
CA ARG A 7 11.97 20.38 -21.87
C ARG A 7 10.56 20.74 -21.43
N ARG A 8 10.03 20.04 -20.43
CA ARG A 8 8.72 20.34 -19.83
C ARG A 8 8.84 20.50 -18.32
N LEU A 9 8.14 21.50 -17.78
CA LEU A 9 8.08 21.75 -16.34
C LEU A 9 7.15 20.74 -15.65
N ARG A 10 7.41 20.46 -14.39
CA ARG A 10 6.51 19.75 -13.46
C ARG A 10 6.81 20.21 -12.05
N THR A 11 5.76 20.45 -11.27
CA THR A 11 5.88 20.67 -9.83
C THR A 11 5.77 19.33 -9.12
N ILE A 12 6.70 19.07 -8.19
CA ILE A 12 6.71 17.91 -7.32
C ILE A 12 6.69 18.41 -5.87
N LEU A 13 5.86 17.81 -5.02
CA LEU A 13 5.93 18.04 -3.58
C LEU A 13 6.95 17.09 -2.96
N CYS A 14 7.98 17.64 -2.33
CA CYS A 14 8.98 16.89 -1.59
C CYS A 14 8.97 17.27 -0.11
N ALA A 15 9.78 16.59 0.71
CA ALA A 15 9.85 16.87 2.15
C ALA A 15 10.33 18.30 2.47
N LEU A 16 10.99 18.97 1.51
CA LEU A 16 11.42 20.37 1.63
C LEU A 16 10.41 21.37 1.05
N GLY A 17 9.22 20.91 0.65
CA GLY A 17 8.19 21.72 -0.02
C GLY A 17 8.12 21.48 -1.53
N GLU A 18 7.53 22.44 -2.25
CA GLU A 18 7.34 22.34 -3.69
C GLU A 18 8.64 22.58 -4.47
N LEU A 19 8.95 21.67 -5.40
CA LEU A 19 10.08 21.75 -6.30
C LEU A 19 9.60 21.79 -7.75
N ARG A 20 10.04 22.79 -8.52
CA ARG A 20 9.75 22.90 -9.95
C ARG A 20 10.91 22.30 -10.76
N LEU A 21 10.66 21.15 -11.37
CA LEU A 21 11.63 20.44 -12.19
C LEU A 21 11.45 20.76 -13.67
N GLN A 22 12.54 21.08 -14.36
CA GLN A 22 12.58 21.17 -15.81
C GLN A 22 13.12 19.86 -16.39
N ARG A 23 12.24 19.03 -16.94
CA ARG A 23 12.51 17.63 -17.31
C ARG A 23 12.72 17.49 -18.81
N ALA A 24 13.68 16.67 -19.22
CA ALA A 24 13.89 16.36 -20.63
C ALA A 24 12.80 15.41 -21.14
N TYR A 25 12.07 15.84 -22.18
CA TYR A 25 11.02 15.06 -22.81
C TYR A 25 11.56 14.36 -24.06
N TYR A 26 11.29 13.07 -24.19
CA TYR A 26 11.66 12.27 -25.35
C TYR A 26 10.39 11.76 -26.02
N HIS A 27 10.39 11.75 -27.35
CA HIS A 27 9.27 11.25 -28.16
C HIS A 27 9.76 10.21 -29.16
N CYS A 28 9.05 9.09 -29.25
CA CYS A 28 9.30 8.04 -30.23
C CYS A 28 8.32 8.17 -31.40
N ALA A 29 8.82 8.57 -32.57
CA ALA A 29 8.00 8.69 -33.77
C ALA A 29 7.43 7.34 -34.29
N HIS A 30 8.02 6.21 -33.87
CA HIS A 30 7.57 4.88 -34.32
C HIS A 30 6.35 4.38 -33.55
N CYS A 31 6.33 4.52 -32.22
CA CYS A 31 5.19 4.10 -31.38
C CYS A 31 4.29 5.25 -30.92
N GLY A 32 4.63 6.50 -31.22
CA GLY A 32 3.87 7.70 -30.83
C GLY A 32 3.94 8.05 -29.34
N GLN A 33 4.71 7.32 -28.54
CA GLN A 33 4.79 7.53 -27.10
C GLN A 33 5.88 8.53 -26.72
N GLY A 34 5.58 9.32 -25.69
CA GLY A 34 6.53 10.23 -25.06
C GLY A 34 6.81 9.86 -23.61
N PHE A 35 8.01 10.15 -23.13
CA PHE A 35 8.42 9.83 -21.76
C PHE A 35 9.50 10.78 -21.23
N PHE A 36 9.74 10.70 -19.92
CA PHE A 36 10.75 11.49 -19.21
C PHE A 36 11.76 10.54 -18.56
N PRO A 37 12.94 10.32 -19.17
CA PRO A 37 13.86 9.27 -18.72
C PRO A 37 14.25 9.32 -17.24
N ARG A 38 14.35 10.54 -16.68
CA ARG A 38 14.76 10.74 -15.27
C ARG A 38 13.61 10.59 -14.28
N ASP A 39 12.35 10.61 -14.70
CA ASP A 39 11.22 10.53 -13.77
C ASP A 39 11.17 9.18 -13.06
N ARG A 40 11.46 8.10 -13.80
CA ARG A 40 11.56 6.75 -13.24
C ARG A 40 12.69 6.63 -12.23
N ALA A 41 13.88 7.13 -12.57
CA ALA A 41 15.05 7.12 -11.69
C ALA A 41 14.82 7.95 -10.41
N LEU A 42 14.01 9.01 -10.49
CA LEU A 42 13.62 9.85 -9.36
C LEU A 42 12.38 9.32 -8.61
N GLY A 43 11.71 8.28 -9.10
CA GLY A 43 10.49 7.73 -8.51
C GLY A 43 9.28 8.67 -8.56
N VAL A 44 9.20 9.54 -9.57
CA VAL A 44 8.13 10.56 -9.71
C VAL A 44 7.30 10.39 -10.99
N GLU A 45 7.48 9.29 -11.73
CA GLU A 45 6.75 9.03 -12.98
C GLU A 45 5.24 9.16 -12.79
N ASP A 46 4.68 8.39 -11.85
CA ASP A 46 3.23 8.27 -11.62
C ASP A 46 2.70 9.09 -10.43
N SER A 47 3.50 10.02 -9.89
CA SER A 47 3.08 10.82 -8.74
C SER A 47 3.62 12.23 -8.78
N TYR A 48 2.85 13.19 -8.26
CA TYR A 48 3.34 14.53 -7.97
C TYR A 48 4.08 14.59 -6.63
N LEU A 49 4.06 13.51 -5.85
CA LEU A 49 4.77 13.39 -4.58
C LEU A 49 6.11 12.71 -4.82
N SER A 50 7.17 13.26 -4.22
CA SER A 50 8.45 12.55 -4.14
C SER A 50 8.30 11.22 -3.37
N PRO A 51 9.19 10.24 -3.57
CA PRO A 51 9.12 8.96 -2.83
C PRO A 51 9.07 9.13 -1.31
N GLY A 52 9.76 10.13 -0.77
CA GLY A 52 9.72 10.45 0.67
C GLY A 52 8.33 10.86 1.15
N VAL A 53 7.66 11.74 0.39
CA VAL A 53 6.31 12.21 0.74
C VAL A 53 5.27 11.11 0.49
N GLN A 54 5.44 10.28 -0.54
CA GLN A 54 4.58 9.10 -0.73
C GLN A 54 4.62 8.18 0.50
N ARG A 55 5.81 7.92 1.07
CA ARG A 55 5.93 7.15 2.32
C ARG A 55 5.22 7.83 3.49
N MET A 56 5.40 9.15 3.66
CA MET A 56 4.71 9.89 4.72
C MET A 56 3.18 9.78 4.60
N VAL A 57 2.64 9.95 3.38
CA VAL A 57 1.21 9.78 3.09
C VAL A 57 0.75 8.36 3.41
N GLY A 58 1.52 7.34 3.01
CA GLY A 58 1.20 5.94 3.32
C GLY A 58 1.14 5.67 4.83
N VAL A 59 2.09 6.20 5.59
CA VAL A 59 2.13 6.05 7.06
C VAL A 59 0.90 6.69 7.70
N VAL A 60 0.62 7.97 7.40
CA VAL A 60 -0.53 8.66 8.04
C VAL A 60 -1.87 8.08 7.58
N GLY A 61 -1.98 7.69 6.31
CA GLY A 61 -3.19 7.10 5.75
C GLY A 61 -3.52 5.72 6.31
N ALA A 62 -2.53 4.99 6.83
CA ALA A 62 -2.72 3.71 7.52
C ALA A 62 -2.96 3.87 9.03
N ALA A 63 -2.52 4.98 9.63
CA ALA A 63 -2.51 5.16 11.09
C ALA A 63 -3.74 5.90 11.64
N VAL A 64 -4.25 6.90 10.91
CA VAL A 64 -5.28 7.83 11.40
C VAL A 64 -6.29 8.16 10.30
N SER A 65 -7.34 8.94 10.62
CA SER A 65 -8.25 9.43 9.58
C SER A 65 -7.51 10.35 8.59
N PHE A 66 -7.99 10.46 7.35
CA PHE A 66 -7.33 11.29 6.34
C PHE A 66 -7.28 12.77 6.68
N VAL A 67 -8.24 13.27 7.48
CA VAL A 67 -8.25 14.66 7.98
C VAL A 67 -7.14 14.86 9.01
N GLU A 68 -7.01 13.95 9.97
CA GLU A 68 -5.92 13.97 10.96
C GLU A 68 -4.57 13.81 10.27
N GLY A 69 -4.45 12.88 9.31
CA GLY A 69 -3.23 12.65 8.54
C GLY A 69 -2.79 13.88 7.75
N ALA A 70 -3.73 14.58 7.10
CA ALA A 70 -3.46 15.87 6.45
C ALA A 70 -2.97 16.93 7.47
N GLY A 71 -3.57 16.95 8.67
CA GLY A 71 -3.12 17.78 9.78
C GLY A 71 -1.67 17.49 10.19
N LEU A 72 -1.33 16.21 10.39
CA LEU A 72 0.01 15.77 10.78
C LEU A 72 1.07 16.11 9.72
N LEU A 73 0.76 15.93 8.44
CA LEU A 73 1.67 16.30 7.34
C LEU A 73 1.99 17.79 7.34
N ARG A 74 1.00 18.62 7.65
CA ARG A 74 1.17 20.07 7.77
C ARG A 74 1.96 20.45 9.02
N GLU A 75 1.62 19.88 10.17
CA GLU A 75 2.20 20.24 11.46
C GLU A 75 3.65 19.77 11.61
N LEU A 76 3.94 18.53 11.23
CA LEU A 76 5.25 17.92 11.45
C LEU A 76 6.21 18.13 10.29
N ALA A 77 5.70 18.25 9.06
CA ALA A 77 6.53 18.33 7.86
C ALA A 77 6.31 19.63 7.04
N GLY A 78 5.41 20.52 7.48
CA GLY A 78 5.10 21.74 6.73
C GLY A 78 4.44 21.48 5.36
N LEU A 79 3.92 20.27 5.13
CA LEU A 79 3.40 19.85 3.83
C LEU A 79 1.88 20.05 3.75
N THR A 80 1.44 20.87 2.79
CA THR A 80 0.01 21.05 2.53
C THR A 80 -0.49 20.00 1.55
N VAL A 81 -1.08 18.93 2.09
CA VAL A 81 -1.79 17.89 1.33
C VAL A 81 -3.20 17.80 1.88
N SER A 82 -4.21 17.97 1.03
CA SER A 82 -5.61 17.89 1.48
C SER A 82 -5.97 16.47 1.90
N ALA A 83 -6.96 16.31 2.79
CA ALA A 83 -7.44 15.00 3.21
C ALA A 83 -7.84 14.09 2.02
N ARG A 84 -8.47 14.67 0.98
CA ARG A 84 -8.84 13.95 -0.25
C ARG A 84 -7.62 13.49 -1.06
N GLN A 85 -6.53 14.25 -1.05
CA GLN A 85 -5.27 13.82 -1.66
C GLN A 85 -4.62 12.71 -0.84
N VAL A 86 -4.59 12.84 0.50
CA VAL A 86 -4.09 11.78 1.40
C VAL A 86 -4.85 10.47 1.15
N GLU A 87 -6.19 10.51 1.12
CA GLU A 87 -7.04 9.36 0.79
C GLU A 87 -6.64 8.73 -0.55
N ARG A 88 -6.71 9.50 -1.64
CA ARG A 88 -6.42 8.99 -2.99
C ARG A 88 -5.02 8.41 -3.12
N ASP A 89 -4.03 9.06 -2.54
CA ASP A 89 -2.63 8.61 -2.64
C ASP A 89 -2.35 7.41 -1.70
N ALA A 90 -2.96 7.35 -0.52
CA ALA A 90 -2.88 6.19 0.37
C ALA A 90 -3.57 4.96 -0.25
N GLU A 91 -4.76 5.11 -0.85
CA GLU A 91 -5.46 4.03 -1.56
C GLU A 91 -4.65 3.53 -2.76
N ARG A 92 -4.06 4.45 -3.54
CA ARG A 92 -3.17 4.09 -4.66
C ARG A 92 -1.97 3.28 -4.18
N LEU A 93 -1.33 3.68 -3.07
CA LEU A 93 -0.21 2.97 -2.46
C LEU A 93 -0.64 1.60 -1.93
N GLY A 94 -1.80 1.51 -1.25
CA GLY A 94 -2.36 0.25 -0.78
C GLY A 94 -2.64 -0.73 -1.93
N ALA A 95 -3.16 -0.23 -3.06
CA ALA A 95 -3.36 -1.07 -4.25
C ALA A 95 -2.04 -1.55 -4.88
N GLN A 96 -0.96 -0.75 -4.79
CA GLN A 96 0.38 -1.15 -5.21
C GLN A 96 0.96 -2.22 -4.29
N ALA A 97 0.86 -2.04 -2.97
CA ALA A 97 1.28 -3.03 -1.97
C ALA A 97 0.56 -4.37 -2.17
N ALA A 98 -0.77 -4.35 -2.32
CA ALA A 98 -1.53 -5.57 -2.55
C ALA A 98 -1.18 -6.28 -3.87
N ARG A 99 -0.73 -5.56 -4.91
CA ARG A 99 -0.20 -6.18 -6.14
C ARG A 99 1.16 -6.82 -5.88
N PHE A 100 2.06 -6.08 -5.23
CA PHE A 100 3.39 -6.56 -4.88
C PHE A 100 3.31 -7.85 -4.03
N GLU A 101 2.46 -7.88 -3.01
CA GLU A 101 2.24 -9.07 -2.17
C GLU A 101 1.75 -10.30 -2.95
N ARG A 102 0.96 -10.09 -4.02
CA ARG A 102 0.51 -11.21 -4.88
C ARG A 102 1.63 -11.68 -5.80
N ASP A 103 2.31 -10.75 -6.45
CA ASP A 103 3.27 -11.05 -7.52
C ASP A 103 4.61 -11.56 -6.97
N ASP A 104 5.00 -11.16 -5.76
CA ASP A 104 6.29 -11.52 -5.12
C ASP A 104 6.14 -12.59 -4.02
N SER A 105 5.00 -13.27 -3.95
CA SER A 105 4.80 -14.39 -3.03
C SER A 105 5.32 -15.69 -3.63
N GLN A 106 6.63 -15.94 -3.50
CA GLN A 106 7.17 -17.28 -3.74
C GLN A 106 7.16 -18.09 -2.43
N PRO A 107 6.67 -19.35 -2.44
CA PRO A 107 6.85 -20.21 -1.29
C PRO A 107 8.35 -20.38 -1.04
N PRO A 108 8.80 -20.38 0.23
CA PRO A 108 10.20 -20.65 0.54
C PRO A 108 10.61 -22.01 -0.05
N ALA A 109 11.86 -22.12 -0.50
CA ALA A 109 12.44 -23.34 -1.09
C ALA A 109 12.73 -24.43 -0.04
N SER A 110 11.87 -24.57 0.97
CA SER A 110 11.98 -25.62 1.99
C SER A 110 11.29 -26.91 1.53
N ALA A 111 11.79 -28.04 2.02
CA ALA A 111 11.13 -29.32 1.81
C ALA A 111 9.71 -29.26 2.37
N ALA A 112 8.73 -29.77 1.61
CA ALA A 112 7.35 -29.82 2.04
C ALA A 112 7.26 -30.60 3.36
N ALA A 113 6.85 -29.94 4.44
CA ALA A 113 6.59 -30.62 5.70
C ALA A 113 5.37 -31.53 5.55
N SER A 114 5.42 -32.72 6.18
CA SER A 114 4.30 -33.66 6.18
C SER A 114 3.10 -33.16 6.98
N THR A 115 3.28 -32.16 7.85
CA THR A 115 2.22 -31.53 8.63
C THR A 115 2.50 -30.04 8.75
N MET A 116 1.50 -29.23 8.42
CA MET A 116 1.50 -27.78 8.59
C MET A 116 0.42 -27.39 9.59
N TYR A 117 0.69 -26.34 10.35
CA TYR A 117 -0.23 -25.75 11.31
C TYR A 117 -0.78 -24.45 10.75
N LEU A 118 -2.08 -24.23 10.99
CA LEU A 118 -2.79 -23.02 10.62
C LEU A 118 -3.25 -22.31 11.89
N GLY A 119 -2.86 -21.06 12.03
CA GLY A 119 -3.38 -20.14 13.03
C GLY A 119 -4.19 -19.09 12.33
N GLN A 120 -5.44 -18.93 12.76
CA GLN A 120 -6.34 -17.93 12.21
C GLN A 120 -6.87 -17.07 13.35
N ASP A 121 -6.76 -15.76 13.20
CA ASP A 121 -7.45 -14.78 14.02
C ASP A 121 -8.35 -13.92 13.14
N GLY A 122 -9.41 -13.38 13.73
CA GLY A 122 -10.44 -12.61 13.03
C GLY A 122 -10.91 -11.42 13.85
N THR A 123 -10.93 -10.24 13.23
CA THR A 123 -11.47 -9.02 13.85
C THR A 123 -12.59 -8.42 13.03
N GLY A 124 -13.63 -7.93 13.71
CA GLY A 124 -14.75 -7.25 13.09
C GLY A 124 -14.40 -5.79 12.78
N VAL A 125 -14.24 -5.45 11.51
CA VAL A 125 -14.04 -4.08 11.03
C VAL A 125 -15.40 -3.42 10.83
N PRO A 126 -15.73 -2.31 11.51
CA PRO A 126 -16.95 -1.55 11.26
C PRO A 126 -17.01 -1.09 9.81
N MET A 127 -18.17 -1.25 9.16
CA MET A 127 -18.33 -0.92 7.74
C MET A 127 -19.45 0.07 7.52
N ARG A 128 -19.39 0.78 6.40
CA ARG A 128 -20.53 1.55 5.90
C ARG A 128 -21.67 0.62 5.47
N PRO A 129 -22.94 1.05 5.57
CA PRO A 129 -24.10 0.22 5.22
C PRO A 129 -24.03 -0.40 3.83
N GLU A 130 -23.47 0.32 2.85
CA GLU A 130 -23.40 -0.14 1.46
C GLU A 130 -22.51 -1.39 1.31
N ALA A 131 -21.47 -1.50 2.15
CA ALA A 131 -20.54 -2.62 2.17
C ALA A 131 -21.05 -3.83 2.98
N LEU A 132 -22.20 -3.68 3.64
CA LEU A 132 -22.87 -4.70 4.46
C LEU A 132 -24.10 -5.30 3.77
N ARG A 133 -24.51 -4.77 2.61
CA ARG A 133 -25.64 -5.29 1.84
C ARG A 133 -25.48 -6.79 1.54
N GLY A 134 -26.53 -7.55 1.84
CA GLY A 134 -26.56 -9.00 1.63
C GLY A 134 -25.76 -9.82 2.66
N ARG A 135 -25.25 -9.20 3.73
CA ARG A 135 -24.56 -9.91 4.81
C ARG A 135 -25.48 -10.11 6.01
N VAL A 136 -25.54 -11.35 6.49
CA VAL A 136 -26.17 -11.71 7.76
C VAL A 136 -25.23 -11.32 8.89
N GLY A 137 -25.73 -10.57 9.85
CA GLY A 137 -25.01 -10.24 11.07
C GLY A 137 -25.56 -10.95 12.30
N LYS A 138 -24.92 -10.68 13.45
CA LYS A 138 -25.25 -11.29 14.74
C LYS A 138 -26.34 -10.53 15.52
N GLN A 139 -26.86 -9.43 14.98
CA GLN A 139 -27.92 -8.64 15.63
C GLN A 139 -29.25 -9.41 15.61
N ALA A 140 -30.17 -9.08 16.52
CA ALA A 140 -31.47 -9.75 16.62
C ALA A 140 -32.34 -9.60 15.36
N ASP A 141 -32.16 -8.51 14.61
CA ASP A 141 -32.81 -8.25 13.33
C ASP A 141 -32.07 -8.85 12.13
N GLY A 142 -30.98 -9.61 12.37
CA GLY A 142 -30.12 -10.20 11.34
C GLY A 142 -29.18 -9.20 10.64
N SER A 143 -29.18 -7.93 11.03
CA SER A 143 -28.33 -6.92 10.41
C SER A 143 -26.85 -7.08 10.79
N ALA A 144 -25.96 -6.78 9.84
CA ALA A 144 -24.51 -6.72 10.06
C ALA A 144 -24.06 -5.30 10.34
N LYS A 145 -23.09 -5.12 11.26
CA LYS A 145 -22.40 -3.84 11.53
C LYS A 145 -20.94 -3.85 11.09
N THR A 146 -20.35 -5.03 10.97
CA THR A 146 -18.92 -5.22 10.69
C THR A 146 -18.71 -6.25 9.58
N ARG A 147 -17.53 -6.23 8.98
CA ARG A 147 -16.98 -7.33 8.19
C ARG A 147 -15.77 -7.89 8.90
N GLU A 148 -15.61 -9.20 8.87
CA GLU A 148 -14.45 -9.84 9.47
C GLU A 148 -13.23 -9.72 8.56
N MET A 149 -12.17 -9.12 9.07
CA MET A 149 -10.83 -9.24 8.52
C MET A 149 -10.15 -10.41 9.22
N LYS A 150 -9.61 -11.36 8.45
CA LYS A 150 -8.93 -12.54 8.98
C LYS A 150 -7.45 -12.47 8.68
N LEU A 151 -6.65 -12.76 9.69
CA LEU A 151 -5.23 -13.02 9.54
C LEU A 151 -5.01 -14.52 9.66
N CYS A 152 -4.41 -15.13 8.63
CA CYS A 152 -4.02 -16.53 8.63
C CYS A 152 -2.49 -16.61 8.58
N THR A 153 -1.93 -17.45 9.42
CA THR A 153 -0.51 -17.82 9.37
C THR A 153 -0.41 -19.33 9.22
N VAL A 154 0.50 -19.77 8.35
CA VAL A 154 0.81 -21.18 8.13
C VAL A 154 2.27 -21.38 8.53
N TRP A 155 2.53 -22.39 9.35
CA TRP A 155 3.89 -22.71 9.81
C TRP A 155 4.10 -24.21 9.97
N THR A 156 5.36 -24.58 10.04
CA THR A 156 5.80 -25.93 10.40
C THR A 156 6.19 -25.98 11.88
N ALA A 157 6.01 -27.14 12.49
CA ALA A 157 6.44 -27.41 13.86
C ALA A 157 7.05 -28.81 13.88
N GLN A 158 8.35 -28.87 13.62
CA GLN A 158 9.10 -30.13 13.59
C GLN A 158 9.42 -30.63 14.99
N ASP A 159 9.58 -29.70 15.93
CA ASP A 159 9.84 -30.00 17.34
C ASP A 159 8.57 -29.98 18.21
N ARG A 160 8.70 -30.59 19.40
CA ARG A 160 7.67 -30.62 20.44
C ARG A 160 8.25 -30.19 21.78
N ASP A 161 7.44 -29.52 22.59
CA ASP A 161 7.81 -29.15 23.96
C ASP A 161 7.77 -30.37 24.91
N ALA A 162 8.12 -30.16 26.18
CA ALA A 162 8.13 -31.22 27.20
C ALA A 162 6.74 -31.84 27.48
N ASP A 163 5.65 -31.12 27.15
CA ASP A 163 4.27 -31.61 27.24
C ASP A 163 3.81 -32.29 25.94
N GLY A 164 4.70 -32.39 24.94
CA GLY A 164 4.41 -32.96 23.62
C GLY A 164 3.65 -32.02 22.68
N ARG A 165 3.52 -30.73 22.98
CA ARG A 165 2.83 -29.77 22.12
C ARG A 165 3.74 -29.32 20.97
N PRO A 166 3.24 -29.21 19.73
CA PRO A 166 4.03 -28.76 18.59
C PRO A 166 4.57 -27.34 18.83
N THR A 167 5.87 -27.15 18.61
CA THR A 167 6.54 -25.86 18.77
C THR A 167 6.83 -25.27 17.40
N ARG A 168 6.39 -24.03 17.15
CA ARG A 168 6.56 -23.39 15.84
C ARG A 168 8.05 -23.25 15.51
N ASP A 169 8.43 -23.69 14.31
CA ASP A 169 9.80 -23.54 13.82
C ASP A 169 10.14 -22.05 13.66
N PRO A 170 11.41 -21.64 13.86
CA PRO A 170 11.86 -20.29 13.57
C PRO A 170 11.59 -19.94 12.10
N GLY A 171 11.03 -18.75 11.88
CA GLY A 171 10.72 -18.20 10.55
C GLY A 171 11.74 -17.17 10.08
#